data_AF-A0A2N1CNV9-F1
#
_entry.id   AF-A0A2N1CNV9-F1
#
_cell.length_a   1.000
_cell.length_b   1.000
_cell.length_c   1.000
_cell.angle_alpha   90.00
_cell.angle_beta   90.00
_cell.angle_gamma   90.00
#
_symmetry.space_group_name_H-M   'P 1'
#
loop_
_entity.id
_entity.type
_entity.pdbx_description
1 polymer ?
#
loop_
_entity_poly.entity_id
_entity_poly.type
_entity_poly.pdbx_seq_one_letter_code
_entity_poly.pdbx_strand_id
1 'polypeptide(L)'
;MSFTTYQILAFIGGFAGMAIVFGIGYLEGLRRRRNDIARIHANHGEQYDAWRHQLERVKHEHTLSRLNAAQAIEAMTEESDQRIDELVRLREQTANALAAVRTYSAVALTEDDAAHLTAIAAKLSLAAQTFANLNAHDQATSCRNLATVANGLFERYWNAQPALTQERVA
;
A
#
# COMPACT_ATOMS: atom_id res chain seq x y z
N MET A 1 -58.57 -83.01 -45.09
CA MET A 1 -58.89 -81.76 -45.80
C MET A 1 -57.60 -81.21 -46.39
N SER A 2 -57.50 -81.13 -47.72
CA SER A 2 -56.35 -80.55 -48.42
C SER A 2 -56.53 -79.03 -48.54
N PHE A 3 -55.44 -78.28 -48.34
CA PHE A 3 -55.44 -76.83 -48.57
C PHE A 3 -55.70 -76.53 -50.04
N THR A 4 -56.54 -75.53 -50.30
CA THR A 4 -56.79 -75.04 -51.67
C THR A 4 -55.63 -74.15 -52.13
N THR A 5 -55.31 -74.16 -53.42
CA THR A 5 -54.19 -73.39 -53.99
C THR A 5 -54.22 -71.90 -53.61
N TYR A 6 -55.41 -71.31 -53.52
CA TYR A 6 -55.61 -69.92 -53.11
C TYR A 6 -55.23 -69.66 -51.64
N GLN A 7 -55.46 -70.62 -50.73
CA GLN A 7 -55.04 -70.51 -49.34
C GLN A 7 -53.51 -70.52 -49.22
N ILE A 8 -52.83 -71.37 -49.98
CA ILE A 8 -51.35 -71.44 -50.00
C ILE A 8 -50.77 -70.12 -50.52
N LEU A 9 -51.31 -69.57 -51.62
CA LEU A 9 -50.88 -68.28 -52.18
C LEU A 9 -51.10 -67.13 -51.20
N ALA A 10 -52.22 -67.11 -50.47
CA ALA A 10 -52.50 -66.11 -49.46
C ALA A 10 -51.52 -66.18 -48.27
N PHE A 11 -51.16 -67.39 -47.82
CA PHE A 11 -50.14 -67.57 -46.76
C PHE A 11 -48.76 -67.06 -47.20
N ILE A 12 -48.35 -67.35 -48.44
CA ILE A 12 -47.07 -66.87 -48.98
C ILE A 12 -47.07 -65.34 -49.11
N GLY A 13 -48.15 -64.76 -49.63
CA GLY A 13 -48.31 -63.30 -49.73
C GLY A 13 -48.31 -62.59 -48.37
N GLY A 14 -48.98 -63.18 -47.37
CA GLY A 14 -48.98 -62.68 -46.00
C GLY A 14 -47.59 -62.70 -45.36
N PHE A 15 -46.85 -63.80 -45.53
CA PHE A 15 -45.46 -63.91 -45.06
C PHE A 15 -44.53 -62.91 -45.76
N ALA A 16 -44.66 -62.74 -47.07
CA ALA A 16 -43.89 -61.75 -47.82
C ALA A 16 -44.18 -60.32 -47.36
N GLY A 17 -45.45 -59.98 -47.13
CA GLY A 17 -45.86 -58.68 -46.59
C GLY A 17 -45.28 -58.41 -45.19
N MET A 18 -45.35 -59.39 -44.28
CA MET A 18 -44.74 -59.26 -42.95
C MET A 18 -43.21 -59.10 -43.01
N ALA A 19 -42.53 -59.85 -43.89
CA ALA A 19 -41.09 -59.74 -44.07
C ALA A 19 -40.67 -58.34 -44.55
N ILE A 20 -41.45 -57.72 -45.44
CA ILE A 20 -41.20 -56.37 -45.93
C ILE A 20 -41.36 -55.34 -44.79
N VAL A 21 -42.46 -55.40 -44.03
CA VAL A 21 -42.70 -54.47 -42.91
C VAL A 21 -41.61 -54.61 -41.84
N PHE A 22 -41.22 -55.85 -41.51
CA PHE A 22 -40.14 -56.10 -40.56
C PHE A 22 -38.79 -55.58 -41.08
N GLY A 23 -38.49 -55.78 -42.37
CA GLY A 23 -37.28 -55.26 -43.00
C GLY A 23 -37.19 -53.74 -42.98
N ILE A 24 -38.29 -53.04 -43.28
CA ILE A 24 -38.37 -51.58 -43.21
C ILE A 24 -38.17 -51.10 -41.76
N GLY A 25 -38.88 -51.69 -40.81
CA GLY A 25 -38.74 -51.35 -39.39
C GLY A 25 -37.33 -51.58 -38.84
N TYR A 26 -36.66 -52.66 -39.27
CA TYR A 26 -35.27 -52.94 -38.91
C TYR A 26 -34.30 -51.90 -39.46
N LEU A 27 -34.43 -51.54 -40.75
CA LEU A 27 -33.58 -50.52 -41.39
C LEU A 27 -33.79 -49.12 -40.79
N GLU A 28 -35.03 -48.74 -40.48
CA GLU A 28 -35.34 -47.49 -39.79
C GLU A 28 -34.78 -47.49 -38.36
N GLY A 29 -34.91 -48.61 -37.63
CA GLY A 29 -34.34 -48.78 -36.31
C GLY A 29 -32.82 -48.62 -36.29
N LEU A 30 -32.13 -49.19 -37.29
CA LEU A 30 -30.68 -49.03 -37.45
C LEU A 30 -30.29 -47.57 -37.71
N ARG A 31 -31.05 -46.86 -38.56
CA ARG A 31 -30.82 -45.44 -38.85
C ARG A 31 -31.02 -44.56 -37.62
N ARG A 32 -32.07 -44.80 -36.82
CA ARG A 32 -32.33 -44.07 -35.58
C ARG A 32 -31.20 -44.27 -34.57
N ARG A 33 -30.76 -45.52 -34.34
CA ARG A 33 -29.61 -45.80 -33.45
C ARG A 33 -28.35 -45.07 -33.89
N ARG A 34 -28.04 -45.05 -35.20
CA ARG A 34 -26.86 -44.32 -35.70
C ARG A 34 -26.97 -42.82 -35.46
N ASN A 35 -28.15 -42.25 -35.66
CA ASN A 35 -28.39 -40.82 -35.41
C ASN A 35 -28.35 -40.48 -33.91
N ASP A 36 -28.87 -41.34 -33.05
CA ASP A 36 -28.83 -41.15 -31.59
C ASP A 36 -27.39 -41.21 -31.06
N ILE A 37 -26.60 -42.17 -31.55
CA ILE A 37 -25.17 -42.25 -31.22
C ILE A 37 -24.43 -41.00 -31.70
N ALA A 38 -24.69 -40.53 -32.93
CA ALA A 38 -24.06 -39.31 -33.45
C ALA A 38 -24.43 -38.07 -32.61
N ARG A 39 -25.69 -37.94 -32.19
CA ARG A 39 -26.15 -36.85 -31.30
C ARG A 39 -25.49 -36.92 -29.93
N ILE A 40 -25.38 -38.11 -29.34
CA ILE A 40 -24.71 -38.30 -28.06
C ILE A 40 -23.24 -37.88 -28.15
N HIS A 41 -22.53 -38.30 -29.21
CA HIS A 41 -21.13 -37.90 -29.42
C HIS A 41 -20.98 -36.39 -29.65
N ALA A 42 -21.87 -35.77 -30.44
CA ALA A 42 -21.86 -34.33 -30.66
C ALA A 42 -22.10 -33.56 -29.35
N ASN A 43 -23.12 -33.93 -28.58
CA ASN A 43 -23.44 -33.30 -27.31
C ASN A 43 -22.32 -33.49 -26.27
N HIS A 44 -21.66 -34.64 -26.24
CA HIS A 44 -20.49 -34.85 -25.39
C HIS A 44 -19.32 -33.97 -25.84
N GLY A 45 -19.05 -33.89 -27.15
CA GLY A 45 -18.00 -33.03 -27.70
C GLY A 45 -18.19 -31.57 -27.31
N GLU A 46 -19.39 -31.02 -27.51
CA GLU A 46 -19.73 -29.64 -27.14
C GLU A 46 -19.57 -29.39 -25.63
N GLN A 47 -19.99 -30.34 -24.79
CA GLN A 47 -19.80 -30.25 -23.34
C GLN A 47 -18.31 -30.28 -22.97
N TYR A 48 -17.52 -31.18 -23.56
CA TYR A 48 -16.08 -31.24 -23.31
C TYR A 48 -15.37 -29.94 -23.69
N ASP A 49 -15.71 -29.34 -24.82
CA ASP A 49 -15.14 -28.06 -25.25
C ASP A 49 -15.56 -26.91 -24.32
N ALA A 50 -16.83 -26.89 -23.89
CA ALA A 50 -17.31 -25.91 -22.91
C ALA A 50 -16.56 -26.02 -21.57
N TRP A 51 -16.39 -27.24 -21.05
CA TRP A 51 -15.62 -27.51 -19.82
C TRP A 51 -14.15 -27.13 -19.97
N ARG A 52 -13.55 -27.40 -21.13
CA ARG A 52 -12.17 -27.03 -21.43
C ARG A 52 -11.98 -25.52 -21.41
N HIS A 53 -12.87 -24.77 -22.06
CA HIS A 53 -12.82 -23.32 -22.05
C HIS A 53 -13.02 -22.72 -20.65
N GLN A 54 -13.94 -23.28 -19.85
CA GLN A 54 -14.11 -22.86 -18.46
C GLN A 54 -12.84 -23.12 -17.63
N LEU A 55 -12.23 -24.29 -17.79
CA LEU A 55 -10.98 -24.63 -17.10
C LEU A 55 -9.84 -23.68 -17.49
N GLU A 56 -9.72 -23.35 -18.77
CA GLU A 56 -8.72 -22.39 -19.26
C GLU A 56 -8.94 -20.99 -18.68
N ARG A 57 -10.20 -20.52 -18.61
CA ARG A 57 -10.54 -19.23 -17.98
C ARG A 57 -10.18 -19.22 -16.49
N VAL A 58 -10.58 -20.23 -15.74
CA VAL A 58 -10.28 -20.32 -14.31
C VAL A 58 -8.77 -20.36 -14.05
N LYS A 59 -8.01 -21.12 -14.87
CA LYS A 59 -6.54 -21.14 -14.79
C LYS A 59 -5.93 -19.77 -15.07
N HIS A 60 -6.46 -19.05 -16.05
CA HIS A 60 -5.99 -17.71 -16.39
C HIS A 60 -6.29 -16.71 -15.28
N GLU A 61 -7.53 -16.68 -14.78
CA GLU A 61 -7.95 -15.82 -13.67
C GLU A 61 -7.15 -16.10 -12.39
N HIS A 62 -6.91 -17.38 -12.08
CA HIS A 62 -6.07 -17.76 -10.93
C HIS A 62 -4.62 -17.30 -11.10
N THR A 63 -4.06 -17.41 -12.31
CA THR A 63 -2.71 -16.89 -12.61
C THR A 63 -2.64 -15.38 -12.42
N LEU A 64 -3.63 -14.64 -12.95
CA LEU A 64 -3.72 -13.18 -12.78
C LEU A 64 -3.85 -12.79 -11.31
N SER A 65 -4.69 -13.49 -10.55
CA SER A 65 -4.86 -13.25 -9.12
C SER A 65 -3.55 -13.46 -8.34
N ARG A 66 -2.79 -14.52 -8.66
CA ARG A 66 -1.48 -14.76 -8.06
C ARG A 66 -0.46 -13.69 -8.41
N LEU A 67 -0.45 -13.21 -9.66
CA LEU A 67 0.44 -12.12 -10.08
C LEU A 67 0.09 -10.81 -9.36
N ASN A 68 -1.20 -10.47 -9.27
CA ASN A 68 -1.65 -9.29 -8.55
C ASN A 68 -1.31 -9.37 -7.05
N ALA A 69 -1.48 -10.54 -6.43
CA ALA A 69 -1.09 -10.75 -5.04
C ALA A 69 0.42 -10.61 -4.83
N ALA A 70 1.24 -11.13 -5.75
CA ALA A 70 2.69 -10.98 -5.69
C ALA A 70 3.12 -9.52 -5.83
N GLN A 71 2.54 -8.78 -6.78
CA GLN A 71 2.79 -7.35 -6.96
C GLN A 71 2.36 -6.52 -5.74
N ALA A 72 1.22 -6.87 -5.12
CA ALA A 72 0.79 -6.21 -3.89
C ALA A 72 1.77 -6.42 -2.74
N ILE A 73 2.30 -7.64 -2.59
CA ILE A 73 3.33 -7.95 -1.59
C ILE A 73 4.60 -7.15 -1.86
N GLU A 74 5.06 -7.10 -3.12
CA GLU A 74 6.24 -6.33 -3.53
C GLU A 74 6.10 -4.84 -3.19
N ALA A 75 4.96 -4.24 -3.53
CA ALA A 75 4.67 -2.85 -3.19
C ALA A 75 4.64 -2.59 -1.68
N MET A 76 4.06 -3.51 -0.91
CA MET A 76 4.04 -3.41 0.55
C MET A 76 5.44 -3.53 1.16
N THR A 77 6.29 -4.39 0.61
CA THR A 77 7.68 -4.52 1.06
C THR A 77 8.50 -3.27 0.72
N GLU A 78 8.31 -2.70 -0.47
CA GLU A 78 8.98 -1.46 -0.86
C GLU A 78 8.58 -0.29 0.06
N GLU A 79 7.29 -0.16 0.37
CA GLU A 79 6.82 0.86 1.31
C GLU A 79 7.39 0.65 2.72
N SER A 80 7.51 -0.61 3.16
CA SER A 80 8.12 -0.94 4.45
C SER A 80 9.60 -0.53 4.49
N ASP A 81 10.36 -0.83 3.44
CA ASP A 81 11.78 -0.47 3.34
C ASP A 81 11.98 1.05 3.34
N GLN A 82 11.16 1.79 2.58
CA GLN A 82 11.19 3.25 2.59
C GLN A 82 10.95 3.85 3.98
N ARG A 83 10.00 3.28 4.74
CA ARG A 83 9.74 3.72 6.12
C ARG A 83 10.90 3.39 7.06
N ILE A 84 11.56 2.24 6.88
CA ILE A 84 12.74 1.88 7.66
C ILE A 84 13.88 2.86 7.39
N ASP A 85 14.13 3.19 6.13
CA ASP A 85 15.15 4.17 5.75
C ASP A 85 14.88 5.56 6.34
N GLU A 86 13.60 6.00 6.31
CA GLU A 86 13.19 7.25 6.94
C GLU A 86 13.43 7.23 8.46
N LEU A 87 13.07 6.13 9.14
CA LEU A 87 13.30 5.97 10.58
C LEU A 87 14.79 5.99 10.94
N VAL A 88 15.64 5.35 10.13
CA VAL A 88 17.10 5.38 10.32
C VAL A 88 17.62 6.81 10.18
N ARG A 89 17.18 7.54 9.16
CA ARG A 89 17.56 8.95 8.94
C ARG A 89 17.12 9.85 10.09
N LEU A 90 15.88 9.71 10.57
CA LEU A 90 15.37 10.47 11.72
C LEU A 90 16.14 10.14 13.00
N ARG A 91 16.49 8.87 13.20
CA ARG A 91 17.32 8.45 14.34
C ARG A 91 18.72 9.07 14.28
N GLU A 92 19.32 9.14 13.11
CA GLU A 92 20.62 9.80 12.93
C GLU A 92 20.52 11.31 13.19
N GLN A 93 19.48 11.97 12.67
CA GLN A 93 19.24 13.39 12.90
C GLN A 93 19.05 13.71 14.39
N THR A 94 18.25 12.91 15.10
CA THR A 94 18.02 13.08 16.54
C THR A 94 19.27 12.79 17.36
N ALA A 95 20.07 11.79 16.99
CA ALA A 95 21.35 11.51 17.63
C ALA A 95 22.34 12.69 17.44
N ASN A 96 22.43 13.23 16.23
CA ASN A 96 23.28 14.38 15.91
C ASN A 96 22.82 15.65 16.66
N ALA A 97 21.52 15.91 16.72
CA ALA A 97 20.96 17.02 17.48
C ALA A 97 21.24 16.88 18.98
N LEU A 98 21.09 15.68 19.55
CA LEU A 98 21.38 15.42 20.95
C LEU A 98 22.87 15.58 21.28
N ALA A 99 23.76 15.14 20.37
CA ALA A 99 25.19 15.38 20.49
C ALA A 99 25.51 16.88 20.50
N ALA A 100 24.91 17.66 19.60
CA ALA A 100 25.07 19.12 19.58
C ALA A 100 24.58 19.76 20.88
N VAL A 101 23.39 19.38 21.37
CA VAL A 101 22.87 19.89 22.65
C VAL A 101 23.84 19.61 23.80
N ARG A 102 24.43 18.40 23.88
CA ARG A 102 25.43 18.09 24.93
C ARG A 102 26.70 18.94 24.83
N THR A 103 27.16 19.24 23.62
CA THR A 103 28.32 20.12 23.42
C THR A 103 28.01 21.55 23.85
N TYR A 104 26.82 22.06 23.51
CA TYR A 104 26.44 23.44 23.79
C TYR A 104 25.85 23.64 25.19
N SER A 105 25.35 22.59 25.86
CA SER A 105 24.79 22.69 27.21
C SER A 105 25.83 23.08 28.26
N ALA A 106 27.10 22.73 28.05
CA ALA A 106 28.20 23.14 28.93
C ALA A 106 28.52 24.64 28.85
N VAL A 107 28.03 25.34 27.81
CA VAL A 107 28.26 26.78 27.57
C VAL A 107 26.92 27.55 27.52
N ALA A 108 25.82 26.87 27.86
CA ALA A 108 24.51 27.50 27.88
C ALA A 108 24.44 28.48 29.06
N LEU A 109 23.90 29.69 28.81
CA LEU A 109 23.62 30.63 29.88
C LEU A 109 22.70 30.00 30.92
N THR A 110 23.05 30.14 32.19
CA THR A 110 22.18 29.78 33.30
C THR A 110 21.20 30.92 33.62
N GLU A 111 20.20 30.63 34.44
CA GLU A 111 19.27 31.66 34.94
C GLU A 111 20.02 32.74 35.74
N ASP A 112 21.04 32.34 36.49
CA ASP A 112 21.92 33.24 37.25
C ASP A 112 22.74 34.14 36.31
N ASP A 113 23.26 33.59 35.21
CA ASP A 113 23.95 34.37 34.18
C ASP A 113 23.02 35.40 33.52
N ALA A 114 21.76 35.02 33.26
CA ALA A 114 20.76 35.92 32.70
C ALA A 114 20.43 37.06 33.68
N ALA A 115 20.27 36.75 34.97
CA ALA A 115 20.08 37.76 36.01
C ALA A 115 21.31 38.71 36.09
N HIS A 116 22.52 38.17 36.01
CA HIS A 116 23.75 38.95 36.01
C HIS A 116 23.86 39.88 34.79
N LEU A 117 23.43 39.44 33.61
CA LEU A 117 23.39 40.29 32.41
C LEU A 117 22.49 41.52 32.59
N THR A 118 21.32 41.37 33.22
CA THR A 118 20.44 42.52 33.49
C THR A 118 21.08 43.51 34.47
N ALA A 119 21.75 43.00 35.49
CA ALA A 119 22.47 43.83 36.45
C ALA A 119 23.66 44.56 35.81
N ILE A 120 24.38 43.89 34.90
CA ILE A 120 25.47 44.50 34.11
C ILE A 120 24.91 45.59 33.19
N ALA A 121 23.80 45.33 32.50
CA ALA A 121 23.16 46.32 31.63
C ALA A 121 22.73 47.58 32.40
N ALA A 122 22.17 47.41 33.60
CA ALA A 122 21.82 48.52 34.49
C ALA A 122 23.05 49.35 34.91
N LYS A 123 24.14 48.68 35.32
CA LYS A 123 25.40 49.33 35.68
C LYS A 123 26.04 50.06 34.50
N LEU A 124 26.02 49.46 33.31
CA LEU A 124 26.54 50.08 32.08
C LEU A 124 25.71 51.29 31.66
N SER A 125 24.38 51.24 31.84
CA SER A 125 23.49 52.37 31.57
C SER A 125 23.77 53.54 32.51
N LEU A 126 23.98 53.25 33.80
CA LEU A 126 24.37 54.26 34.78
C LEU A 126 25.76 54.84 34.46
N ALA A 127 26.74 53.99 34.15
CA ALA A 127 28.09 54.42 33.76
C ALA A 127 28.05 55.31 32.51
N ALA A 128 27.23 54.96 31.51
CA ALA A 128 27.04 55.76 30.31
C ALA A 128 26.48 57.16 30.62
N GLN A 129 25.53 57.27 31.55
CA GLN A 129 24.99 58.56 31.99
C GLN A 129 26.06 59.39 32.70
N THR A 130 26.84 58.76 33.60
CA THR A 130 27.94 59.43 34.30
C THR A 130 29.01 59.93 33.32
N PHE A 131 29.42 59.12 32.34
CA PHE A 131 30.38 59.54 31.32
C PHE A 131 29.84 60.65 30.43
N ALA A 132 28.55 60.62 30.08
CA ALA A 132 27.92 61.71 29.33
C ALA A 132 27.95 63.02 30.13
N ASN A 133 27.70 62.98 31.44
CA ASN A 133 27.75 64.15 32.31
C ASN A 133 29.18 64.70 32.52
N LEU A 134 30.20 63.86 32.32
CA LEU A 134 31.62 64.24 32.39
C LEU A 134 32.20 64.64 31.03
N ASN A 135 31.37 64.84 29.99
CA ASN A 135 31.79 65.10 28.60
C ASN A 135 32.67 63.99 27.97
N ALA A 136 32.66 62.79 28.53
CA ALA A 136 33.36 61.61 28.01
C ALA A 136 32.45 60.80 27.08
N HIS A 137 32.10 61.39 25.92
CA HIS A 137 31.05 60.87 25.04
C HIS A 137 31.37 59.52 24.37
N ASP A 138 32.64 59.23 24.12
CA ASP A 138 33.06 57.95 23.52
C ASP A 138 32.83 56.79 24.49
N GLN A 139 33.19 56.99 25.76
CA GLN A 139 32.96 56.04 26.85
C GLN A 139 31.46 55.87 27.11
N ALA A 140 30.69 56.95 27.06
CA ALA A 140 29.24 56.89 27.17
C ALA A 140 28.60 56.05 26.05
N THR A 141 29.08 56.19 24.82
CA THR A 141 28.58 55.44 23.66
C THR A 141 28.95 53.96 23.76
N SER A 142 30.20 53.66 24.13
CA SER A 142 30.65 52.28 24.34
C SER A 142 29.84 51.57 25.44
N CYS A 143 29.58 52.25 26.57
CA CYS A 143 28.75 51.70 27.64
C CYS A 143 27.30 51.46 27.20
N ARG A 144 26.68 52.35 26.40
CA ARG A 144 25.33 52.13 25.84
C ARG A 144 25.27 50.92 24.91
N ASN A 145 26.27 50.76 24.06
CA ASN A 145 26.35 49.63 23.14
C ASN A 145 26.47 48.31 23.90
N LEU A 146 27.35 48.25 24.92
CA LEU A 146 27.49 47.06 25.76
C LEU A 146 26.22 46.76 26.58
N ALA A 147 25.53 47.79 27.09
CA ALA A 147 24.24 47.60 27.77
C ALA A 147 23.18 47.00 26.84
N THR A 148 23.15 47.46 25.59
CA THR A 148 22.23 46.93 24.56
C THR A 148 22.54 45.48 24.24
N VAL A 149 23.83 45.12 24.12
CA VAL A 149 24.25 43.72 23.89
C VAL A 149 23.87 42.83 25.08
N ALA A 150 24.09 43.28 26.31
CA ALA A 150 23.72 42.52 27.52
C ALA A 150 22.21 42.27 27.61
N ASN A 151 21.39 43.29 27.34
CA ASN A 151 19.93 43.14 27.26
C ASN A 151 19.50 42.18 26.14
N GLY A 152 20.13 42.28 24.96
CA GLY A 152 19.84 41.37 23.84
C GLY A 152 20.19 39.91 24.15
N LEU A 153 21.24 39.65 24.93
CA LEU A 153 21.58 38.30 25.39
C LEU A 153 20.58 37.78 26.43
N PHE A 154 20.14 38.63 27.36
CA PHE A 154 19.10 38.31 28.33
C PHE A 154 17.76 37.95 27.66
N GLU A 155 17.31 38.75 26.69
CA GLU A 155 16.07 38.48 25.95
C GLU A 155 16.15 37.16 25.18
N ARG A 156 17.30 36.86 24.57
CA ARG A 156 17.51 35.58 23.87
C ARG A 156 17.43 34.38 24.79
N TYR A 157 17.93 34.49 26.02
CA TYR A 157 17.80 33.43 27.02
C TYR A 157 16.32 33.09 27.30
N TRP A 158 15.52 34.10 27.65
CA TRP A 158 14.09 33.89 27.94
C TRP A 158 13.27 33.46 26.72
N ASN A 159 13.61 33.96 25.53
CA ASN A 159 12.94 33.55 24.29
C ASN A 159 13.32 32.12 23.84
N ALA A 160 14.48 31.60 24.25
CA ALA A 160 14.91 30.22 23.95
C ALA A 160 14.39 29.19 24.97
N GLN A 161 14.02 29.64 26.18
CA GLN A 161 13.52 28.80 27.27
C GLN A 161 12.24 28.00 26.98
N PRO A 162 11.24 28.49 26.21
CA PRO A 162 10.07 27.69 25.85
C PRO A 162 10.40 26.49 24.92
N ALA A 163 11.60 26.41 24.33
CA ALA A 163 12.00 25.27 23.49
C ALA A 163 12.62 24.09 24.28
N LEU A 164 13.06 24.31 25.52
CA LEU A 164 13.75 23.30 26.35
C LEU A 164 12.86 22.68 27.45
N THR A 165 11.72 23.31 27.76
CA THR A 165 10.79 22.91 28.83
C THR A 165 9.60 22.08 28.36
N GLN A 166 9.54 21.68 27.08
CA GLN A 166 8.67 20.58 26.66
C GLN A 166 9.25 19.27 27.22
N GLU A 167 8.91 19.04 28.48
CA GLU A 167 8.95 17.75 29.15
C GLU A 167 8.41 16.70 28.17
N ARG A 168 9.21 15.65 27.92
CA ARG A 168 8.74 14.44 27.26
C ARG A 168 7.53 13.93 28.05
N VAL A 169 6.33 14.19 27.54
CA VAL A 169 5.18 13.35 27.85
C VAL A 169 5.43 12.03 27.13
N ALA A 170 6.06 11.09 27.84
CA ALA A 170 6.14 9.67 27.50
C ALA A 170 6.15 8.86 28.80
#